data_AF-A0A0H4T8B4-F1
#
_entry.id   AF-A0A0H4T8B4-F1
#
_cell.length_a   1.000
_cell.length_b   1.000
_cell.length_c   1.000
_cell.angle_alpha   90.00
_cell.angle_beta   90.00
_cell.angle_gamma   90.00
#
_symmetry.space_group_name_H-M   'P 1'
#
loop_
_entity.id
_entity.type
_entity.pdbx_description
1 polymer ?
#
loop_
_entity_poly.entity_id
_entity_poly.type
_entity_poly.pdbx_seq_one_letter_code
_entity_poly.pdbx_strand_id
1 'polypeptide(L)'
;MVLVDLSSVPFQFEVLWGGAICAVLVGWFVIGILIAVWVYRDANSRGMSGALWLIIVLFFGLIGLIVYLIVRSDRPVGMPPGYPGYGGYAPPGYPPPGYPPQAPPPAAPPPTAAATTCRNCGAPLSPGAGFCASCGSKV
;
A
#
# COMPACT_ATOMS: atom_id res chain seq x y z
N MET A 1 4.30 70.95 9.45
CA MET A 1 3.85 69.79 10.26
C MET A 1 2.66 69.22 9.54
N VAL A 2 2.84 68.08 8.86
CA VAL A 2 1.72 67.39 8.20
C VAL A 2 0.81 66.89 9.32
N LEU A 3 -0.38 67.47 9.43
CA LEU A 3 -1.39 67.02 10.36
C LEU A 3 -1.83 65.62 9.88
N VAL A 4 -1.35 64.58 10.57
CA VAL A 4 -1.82 63.22 10.34
C VAL A 4 -3.26 63.17 10.86
N ASP A 5 -4.22 63.00 9.96
CA ASP A 5 -5.64 62.98 10.29
C ASP A 5 -5.95 61.70 11.06
N LEU A 6 -6.01 61.80 12.40
CA LEU A 6 -6.20 60.69 13.32
C LEU A 6 -7.54 59.96 13.15
N SER A 7 -8.48 60.53 12.37
CA SER A 7 -9.76 59.90 12.03
C SER A 7 -9.66 58.92 10.85
N SER A 8 -8.62 59.05 10.01
CA SER A 8 -8.39 58.21 8.83
C SER A 8 -7.59 56.93 9.10
N VAL A 9 -6.77 56.91 10.16
CA VAL A 9 -6.00 55.75 10.61
C VAL A 9 -6.83 54.50 10.98
N PRO A 10 -8.01 54.58 11.64
CA PRO A 10 -8.82 53.38 11.90
C PRO A 10 -9.39 52.76 10.61
N PHE A 11 -9.86 53.56 9.64
CA PHE A 11 -10.45 53.05 8.41
C PHE A 11 -9.42 52.37 7.49
N GLN A 12 -8.22 52.94 7.39
CA GLN A 12 -7.11 52.33 6.63
C GLN A 12 -6.66 51.00 7.26
N PHE A 13 -6.64 50.93 8.60
CA PHE A 13 -6.25 49.74 9.35
C PHE A 13 -7.30 48.63 9.24
N GLU A 14 -8.59 48.94 9.32
CA GLU A 14 -9.70 47.99 9.13
C GLU A 14 -9.68 47.32 7.75
N VAL A 15 -9.45 48.10 6.69
CA VAL A 15 -9.39 47.56 5.31
C VAL A 15 -8.15 46.69 5.11
N LEU A 16 -6.99 47.09 5.67
CA LEU A 16 -5.75 46.31 5.59
C LEU A 16 -5.84 44.99 6.38
N TRP A 17 -6.31 45.04 7.62
CA TRP A 17 -6.44 43.85 8.46
C TRP A 17 -7.60 42.95 8.02
N GLY A 18 -8.74 43.53 7.63
CA GLY A 18 -9.85 42.78 7.03
C GLY A 18 -9.43 42.09 5.73
N GLY A 19 -8.74 42.80 4.84
CA GLY A 19 -8.18 42.24 3.61
C GLY A 19 -7.15 41.14 3.88
N ALA A 20 -6.25 41.34 4.85
CA ALA A 20 -5.26 40.34 5.25
C ALA A 20 -5.91 39.08 5.83
N ILE A 21 -6.92 39.22 6.69
CA ILE A 21 -7.68 38.10 7.26
C ILE A 21 -8.40 37.35 6.13
N CYS A 22 -9.07 38.04 5.21
CA CYS A 22 -9.70 37.42 4.06
C CYS A 22 -8.69 36.65 3.19
N ALA A 23 -7.52 37.23 2.91
CA ALA A 23 -6.48 36.56 2.14
C ALA A 23 -5.94 35.30 2.85
N VAL A 24 -5.77 35.36 4.18
CA VAL A 24 -5.36 34.20 4.98
C VAL A 24 -6.42 33.10 4.99
N LEU A 25 -7.71 33.45 5.14
CA LEU A 25 -8.81 32.49 5.09
C LEU A 25 -8.93 31.83 3.71
N VAL A 26 -8.80 32.61 2.64
CA VAL A 26 -8.78 32.08 1.26
C VAL A 26 -7.56 31.17 1.06
N GLY A 27 -6.37 31.60 1.48
CA GLY A 27 -5.15 30.79 1.39
C GLY A 27 -5.28 29.48 2.15
N TRP A 28 -5.81 29.53 3.38
CA TRP A 28 -6.10 28.34 4.19
C TRP A 28 -7.09 27.40 3.51
N PHE A 29 -8.15 27.94 2.90
CA PHE A 29 -9.15 27.14 2.19
C PHE A 29 -8.58 26.50 0.92
N VAL A 30 -7.77 27.23 0.15
CA VAL A 30 -7.06 26.71 -1.02
C VAL A 30 -6.12 25.59 -0.61
N ILE A 31 -5.32 25.78 0.44
CA ILE A 31 -4.44 24.74 0.99
C ILE A 31 -5.25 23.51 1.42
N GLY A 32 -6.37 23.72 2.13
CA GLY A 32 -7.28 22.65 2.55
C GLY A 32 -7.85 21.86 1.36
N ILE A 33 -8.25 22.54 0.28
CA ILE A 33 -8.73 21.90 -0.95
C ILE A 33 -7.61 21.08 -1.61
N LEU A 34 -6.39 21.63 -1.72
CA LEU A 34 -5.26 20.91 -2.32
C LEU A 34 -4.94 19.64 -1.53
N ILE A 35 -4.95 19.73 -0.19
CA ILE A 35 -4.80 18.57 0.69
C ILE A 35 -5.93 17.56 0.48
N ALA A 36 -7.19 18.00 0.41
CA ALA A 36 -8.34 17.12 0.20
C ALA A 36 -8.26 16.38 -1.15
N VAL A 37 -7.81 17.05 -2.21
CA VAL A 37 -7.56 16.43 -3.53
C VAL A 37 -6.44 15.40 -3.46
N TRP A 38 -5.37 15.70 -2.72
CA TRP A 38 -4.30 14.73 -2.47
C TRP A 38 -4.78 13.50 -1.69
N VAL A 39 -5.53 13.71 -0.60
CA VAL A 39 -6.18 12.65 0.20
C VAL A 39 -7.09 11.79 -0.65
N TYR A 40 -7.90 12.40 -1.52
CA TYR A 40 -8.79 11.68 -2.43
C TYR A 40 -8.01 10.72 -3.34
N ARG A 41 -6.94 11.21 -3.97
CA ARG A 41 -6.11 10.42 -4.89
C ARG A 41 -5.38 9.29 -4.15
N ASP A 42 -4.84 9.58 -2.97
CA ASP A 42 -4.11 8.57 -2.19
C ASP A 42 -5.06 7.55 -1.53
N ALA A 43 -6.26 7.94 -1.13
CA ALA A 43 -7.27 7.02 -0.65
C ALA A 43 -7.69 6.02 -1.75
N ASN A 44 -7.94 6.52 -2.97
CA ASN A 44 -8.29 5.68 -4.10
C ASN A 44 -7.16 4.71 -4.49
N SER A 45 -5.89 5.13 -4.41
CA SER A 45 -4.75 4.24 -4.70
C SER A 45 -4.56 3.13 -3.65
N ARG A 46 -5.17 3.28 -2.48
CA ARG A 46 -5.18 2.29 -1.38
C ARG A 46 -6.47 1.47 -1.29
N GLY A 47 -7.35 1.57 -2.30
CA GLY A 47 -8.63 0.86 -2.31
C GLY A 47 -9.65 1.37 -1.26
N MET A 48 -9.43 2.57 -0.71
CA MET A 48 -10.38 3.25 0.17
C MET A 48 -11.30 4.17 -0.64
N SER A 49 -12.50 4.47 -0.14
CA SER A 49 -13.40 5.44 -0.76
C SER A 49 -12.85 6.87 -0.65
N GLY A 50 -12.17 7.34 -1.71
CA GLY A 50 -11.56 8.67 -1.70
C GLY A 50 -12.56 9.81 -1.50
N ALA A 51 -13.79 9.68 -2.00
CA ALA A 51 -14.83 10.69 -1.80
C ALA A 51 -15.23 10.84 -0.32
N LEU A 52 -15.28 9.74 0.43
CA LEU A 52 -15.59 9.77 1.86
C LEU A 52 -14.48 10.49 2.63
N TRP A 53 -13.22 10.14 2.34
CA TRP A 53 -12.07 10.78 2.98
C TRP A 53 -11.92 12.26 2.60
N LEU A 54 -12.22 12.64 1.36
CA LEU A 54 -12.29 14.05 0.95
C LEU A 54 -13.28 14.82 1.83
N ILE A 55 -14.52 14.33 1.95
CA ILE A 55 -15.57 14.98 2.75
C ILE A 55 -15.12 15.11 4.21
N ILE A 56 -14.57 14.04 4.82
CA ILE A 56 -14.06 14.12 6.20
C ILE A 56 -13.00 15.21 6.34
N VAL A 57 -12.00 15.25 5.45
CA VAL A 57 -10.90 16.22 5.55
C VAL A 57 -11.37 17.65 5.24
N LEU A 58 -12.34 17.84 4.36
CA LEU A 58 -12.90 19.16 4.03
C LEU A 58 -13.68 19.76 5.22
N PHE A 59 -14.49 18.96 5.90
CA PHE A 59 -15.34 19.44 7.02
C PHE A 59 -14.61 19.48 8.36
N PHE A 60 -13.77 18.49 8.65
CA PHE A 60 -13.04 18.41 9.93
C PHE A 60 -11.62 19.01 9.86
N GLY A 61 -11.21 19.49 8.67
CA GLY A 61 -9.93 20.16 8.43
C GLY A 61 -8.74 19.31 8.88
N LEU A 62 -7.92 19.89 9.75
CA LEU A 62 -6.74 19.25 10.33
C LEU A 62 -7.07 17.95 11.08
N ILE A 63 -8.20 17.87 11.79
CA ILE A 63 -8.57 16.65 12.53
C ILE A 63 -8.83 15.50 11.55
N GLY A 64 -9.57 15.76 10.47
CA GLY A 64 -9.80 14.77 9.41
C GLY A 64 -8.49 14.30 8.77
N LEU A 65 -7.55 15.22 8.55
CA LEU A 65 -6.22 14.89 8.01
C LEU A 65 -5.42 13.99 8.96
N ILE A 66 -5.43 14.26 10.26
CA ILE A 66 -4.72 13.43 11.26
C ILE A 66 -5.30 12.02 11.28
N VAL A 67 -6.63 11.88 11.34
CA VAL A 67 -7.31 10.57 11.32
C VAL A 67 -6.96 9.81 10.05
N TYR A 68 -6.95 10.49 8.90
CA TYR A 68 -6.55 9.90 7.64
C TYR A 68 -5.11 9.37 7.67
N LEU A 69 -4.16 10.16 8.20
CA LEU A 69 -2.75 9.74 8.25
C LEU A 69 -2.52 8.51 9.15
N ILE A 70 -3.26 8.40 10.26
CA ILE A 70 -3.22 7.21 11.12
C ILE A 70 -3.71 6.00 10.33
N VAL A 71 -4.93 6.07 9.79
CA VAL A 71 -5.56 4.95 9.08
C VAL A 71 -4.81 4.57 7.79
N ARG A 72 -4.20 5.54 7.12
CA ARG A 72 -3.38 5.34 5.92
C ARG A 72 -2.13 4.53 6.20
N SER A 73 -1.53 4.67 7.38
CA SER A 73 -0.29 3.97 7.76
C SER A 73 -0.48 2.45 7.80
N ASP A 74 -1.71 1.98 8.06
CA ASP A 74 -2.07 0.56 8.09
C ASP A 74 -2.42 -0.03 6.71
N ARG A 75 -2.50 0.78 5.64
CA ARG A 75 -2.96 0.35 4.31
C ARG A 75 -1.90 0.60 3.23
N PRO A 76 -1.06 -0.38 2.86
CA PRO A 76 -0.11 -0.22 1.75
C PRO A 76 -0.84 -0.01 0.41
N VAL A 77 -0.16 0.64 -0.53
CA VAL A 77 -0.71 0.94 -1.87
C VAL A 77 -0.96 -0.37 -2.64
N GLY A 78 -2.10 -0.49 -3.33
CA GLY A 78 -2.44 -1.69 -4.11
C GLY A 78 -3.26 -2.76 -3.37
N MET A 79 -3.79 -2.45 -2.18
CA MET A 79 -4.63 -3.37 -1.41
C MET A 79 -6.01 -3.59 -2.08
N PRO A 80 -6.52 -4.83 -2.16
CA PRO A 80 -7.85 -5.10 -2.71
C PRO A 80 -8.97 -4.55 -1.81
N PRO A 81 -10.08 -4.03 -2.39
CA PRO A 81 -11.23 -3.54 -1.64
C PRO A 81 -11.85 -4.65 -0.76
N GLY A 82 -12.09 -4.36 0.52
CA GLY A 82 -12.73 -5.31 1.45
C GLY A 82 -11.78 -6.08 2.38
N TYR A 83 -10.47 -5.82 2.33
CA TYR A 83 -9.54 -6.41 3.30
C TYR A 83 -9.74 -5.76 4.69
N PRO A 84 -9.94 -6.54 5.77
CA PRO A 84 -10.04 -6.01 7.12
C PRO A 84 -8.66 -5.52 7.57
N GLY A 85 -8.38 -4.24 7.30
CA GLY A 85 -7.18 -3.55 7.78
C GLY A 85 -7.29 -3.29 9.27
N TYR A 86 -6.83 -4.24 10.07
CA TYR A 86 -6.54 -4.07 11.50
C TYR A 86 -5.21 -4.77 11.80
N GLY A 87 -4.15 -3.99 11.98
CA GLY A 87 -2.83 -4.48 12.40
C GLY A 87 -1.78 -4.45 11.30
N GLY A 88 -0.69 -3.71 11.56
CA GLY A 88 0.43 -3.42 10.66
C GLY A 88 1.31 -4.60 10.22
N TYR A 89 0.70 -5.72 9.80
CA TYR A 89 1.39 -6.81 9.12
C TYR A 89 0.51 -7.27 7.95
N ALA A 90 1.00 -7.15 6.71
CA ALA A 90 0.55 -8.07 5.67
C ALA A 90 1.17 -9.43 6.04
N PRO A 91 0.39 -10.47 6.40
CA PRO A 91 0.99 -11.74 6.82
C PRO A 91 1.76 -12.33 5.64
N PRO A 92 3.07 -12.62 5.77
CA PRO A 92 3.77 -13.44 4.80
C PRO A 92 3.12 -14.83 4.82
N GLY A 93 2.24 -15.09 3.83
CA GLY A 93 1.56 -16.39 3.71
C GLY A 93 0.06 -16.42 4.00
N TYR A 94 -0.67 -15.30 4.00
CA TYR A 94 -2.14 -15.39 3.91
C TYR A 94 -2.57 -15.59 2.44
N PRO A 95 -3.01 -16.80 2.02
CA PRO A 95 -3.66 -16.96 0.73
C PRO A 95 -5.01 -16.21 0.75
N PRO A 96 -5.44 -15.65 -0.39
CA PRO A 96 -6.65 -14.85 -0.46
C PRO A 96 -7.88 -15.66 0.00
N PRO A 97 -8.84 -15.04 0.72
CA PRO A 97 -10.06 -15.70 1.15
C PRO A 97 -10.89 -16.05 -0.09
N GLY A 98 -10.91 -17.34 -0.45
CA GLY A 98 -11.58 -17.82 -1.65
C GLY A 98 -10.96 -19.09 -2.26
N TYR A 99 -9.75 -19.48 -1.87
CA TYR A 99 -9.22 -20.79 -2.23
C TYR A 99 -9.61 -21.83 -1.18
N PRO A 100 -10.17 -23.00 -1.56
CA PRO A 100 -10.30 -24.12 -0.64
C PRO A 100 -8.90 -24.47 -0.10
N PRO A 101 -8.79 -25.08 1.10
CA PRO A 101 -7.51 -25.45 1.68
C PRO A 101 -6.67 -26.15 0.63
N GLN A 102 -5.61 -25.49 0.16
CA GLN A 102 -4.69 -26.11 -0.76
C GLN A 102 -4.03 -27.24 0.03
N ALA A 103 -4.25 -28.47 -0.41
CA ALA A 103 -3.55 -29.62 0.13
C ALA A 103 -2.05 -29.28 0.17
N PRO A 104 -1.30 -29.70 1.20
CA PRO A 104 0.13 -29.45 1.28
C PRO A 104 0.76 -29.75 -0.09
N PRO A 105 1.65 -28.88 -0.61
CA PRO A 105 2.38 -29.18 -1.82
C PRO A 105 2.92 -30.60 -1.72
N PRO A 106 2.76 -31.46 -2.75
CA PRO A 106 3.30 -32.81 -2.72
C PRO A 106 4.75 -32.71 -2.24
N ALA A 107 5.09 -33.45 -1.17
CA ALA A 107 6.44 -33.46 -0.62
C ALA A 107 7.40 -33.57 -1.80
N ALA A 108 8.33 -32.62 -1.90
CA ALA A 108 9.32 -32.61 -2.97
C ALA A 108 9.88 -34.04 -3.10
N PRO A 109 9.91 -34.62 -4.32
CA PRO A 109 10.45 -35.96 -4.48
C PRO A 109 11.84 -35.99 -3.83
N PRO A 110 12.18 -37.07 -3.09
CA PRO A 110 13.46 -37.17 -2.41
C PRO A 110 14.57 -36.85 -3.42
N PRO A 111 15.66 -36.17 -3.02
CA PRO A 111 16.74 -35.78 -3.91
C PRO A 111 17.14 -37.02 -4.69
N THR A 112 16.83 -37.03 -5.99
CA THR A 112 17.14 -38.13 -6.89
C THR A 112 18.64 -38.25 -6.87
N ALA A 113 19.13 -39.21 -6.10
CA ALA A 113 20.52 -39.65 -6.12
C ALA A 113 20.89 -39.79 -7.60
N ALA A 114 21.95 -39.10 -8.01
CA ALA A 114 22.39 -38.97 -9.39
C ALA A 114 22.30 -40.33 -10.10
N ALA A 115 21.41 -40.43 -11.08
CA ALA A 115 21.23 -41.64 -11.86
C ALA A 115 22.49 -41.86 -12.69
N THR A 116 23.35 -42.78 -12.26
CA THR A 116 24.52 -43.20 -13.04
C THR A 116 24.03 -43.94 -14.28
N THR A 117 24.54 -43.59 -15.45
CA THR A 117 24.15 -44.23 -16.71
C THR A 117 24.96 -45.50 -16.97
N CYS A 118 24.33 -46.55 -17.51
CA CYS A 118 25.00 -47.79 -17.89
C CYS A 118 26.00 -47.55 -19.04
N ARG A 119 27.25 -47.97 -18.88
CA ARG A 119 28.29 -47.79 -19.92
C ARG A 119 28.12 -48.68 -21.16
N ASN A 120 27.36 -49.77 -21.05
CA ASN A 120 27.16 -50.69 -22.17
C ASN A 120 25.97 -50.27 -23.06
N CYS A 121 24.84 -49.87 -22.46
CA CYS A 121 23.62 -49.56 -23.22
C CYS A 121 23.08 -48.13 -23.06
N GLY A 122 23.64 -47.32 -22.14
CA GLY A 122 23.19 -45.94 -21.94
C GLY A 122 21.90 -45.78 -21.12
N ALA A 123 21.32 -46.86 -20.57
CA ALA A 123 20.14 -46.75 -19.71
C ALA A 123 20.49 -46.21 -18.31
N PRO A 124 19.62 -45.41 -17.64
CA PRO A 124 19.85 -44.96 -16.27
C PRO A 124 19.80 -46.13 -15.29
N LEU A 125 20.77 -46.20 -14.37
CA LEU A 125 20.85 -47.22 -13.33
C LEU A 125 20.20 -46.72 -12.04
N SER A 126 19.50 -47.63 -11.37
CA SER A 126 19.01 -47.38 -10.02
C SER A 126 20.18 -47.37 -9.03
N PRO A 127 20.18 -46.49 -8.00
CA PRO A 127 21.23 -46.45 -7.00
C PRO A 127 21.43 -47.81 -6.32
N GLY A 128 22.64 -48.37 -6.41
CA GLY A 128 22.97 -49.66 -5.79
C GLY A 128 22.60 -50.92 -6.61
N ALA A 129 22.19 -50.78 -7.87
CA ALA A 129 21.97 -51.94 -8.75
C ALA A 129 23.32 -52.64 -9.04
N GLY A 130 23.37 -53.97 -8.89
CA GLY A 130 24.54 -54.77 -9.27
C GLY A 130 24.56 -55.19 -10.75
N PHE A 131 23.43 -55.06 -11.45
CA PHE A 131 23.28 -55.37 -12.87
C PHE A 131 22.32 -54.38 -13.54
N CYS A 132 22.53 -54.11 -14.82
CA CYS A 132 21.66 -53.24 -15.62
C CYS A 132 20.35 -53.98 -15.98
N ALA A 133 19.20 -53.42 -15.60
CA ALA A 133 17.90 -53.99 -15.93
C ALA A 133 17.55 -53.96 -17.42
N SER A 134 18.22 -53.12 -18.22
CA SER A 134 17.92 -52.96 -19.65
C SER A 134 18.76 -53.85 -20.57
N CYS A 135 20.02 -54.16 -20.22
CA CYS A 135 20.91 -54.97 -21.06
C CYS A 135 21.57 -56.17 -20.35
N GLY A 136 21.34 -56.33 -19.04
CA GLY A 136 21.86 -57.46 -18.26
C GLY A 136 23.34 -57.41 -17.90
N SER A 137 24.09 -56.37 -18.30
CA SER A 137 25.50 -56.27 -17.93
C SER A 137 25.67 -55.96 -16.44
N LYS A 138 26.73 -56.51 -15.82
CA LYS A 138 27.15 -56.14 -14.47
C LYS A 138 27.60 -54.68 -14.43
N VAL A 139 27.18 -53.92 -13.41
CA VAL A 139 27.47 -52.48 -13.27
C VAL A 139 28.18 -52.15 -11.97
#